data_AF-A0A961GSM3-F1
#
_entry.id   AF-A0A961GSM3-F1
#
_cell.length_a   1.000
_cell.length_b   1.000
_cell.length_c   1.000
_cell.angle_alpha   90.00
_cell.angle_beta   90.00
_cell.angle_gamma   90.00
#
_symmetry.space_group_name_H-M   'P 1'
#
loop_
_entity.id
_entity.type
_entity.pdbx_description
1 polymer ?
#
loop_
_entity_poly.entity_id
_entity_poly.type
_entity_poly.pdbx_seq_one_letter_code
_entity_poly.pdbx_strand_id
1 'polypeptide(L)'
;MTAEGTTVWQRTAALLVEQVSDTVWSSTFQDIHANELHDDVLTLVVPSQLVRQRVEQRYFPMIEAAVADAGFPEVRLILEVEIDDVRPDPDDGLTVDLTDPDPAAVRPLSPTSAEEPALSPIGPPRYTFDSFVIGASNRFAHAAALSVAETPGRRYNPLFVYGGAGLGKTHLLQAIAAGYCHAHPGAFVRYISGEEFTNE
;
A
#
# COMPACT_ATOMS: atom_id res chain seq x y z
N MET A 1 10.83 34.59 2.32
CA MET A 1 9.38 34.68 2.06
C MET A 1 8.92 33.24 1.84
N THR A 2 8.32 32.62 2.85
CA THR A 2 7.76 31.27 2.74
C THR A 2 6.56 31.33 1.80
N ALA A 3 6.73 30.90 0.56
CA ALA A 3 5.60 30.74 -0.34
C ALA A 3 4.70 29.64 0.24
N GLU A 4 3.40 29.89 0.36
CA GLU A 4 2.45 28.85 0.74
C GLU A 4 2.40 27.81 -0.39
N GLY A 5 2.49 26.51 -0.07
CA GLY A 5 2.51 25.43 -1.07
C GLY A 5 1.34 25.51 -2.06
N THR A 6 0.18 25.97 -1.59
CA THR A 6 -0.99 26.25 -2.42
C THR A 6 -0.72 27.27 -3.52
N THR A 7 0.05 28.33 -3.23
CA THR A 7 0.38 29.37 -4.23
C THR A 7 1.34 28.82 -5.31
N VAL A 8 2.30 27.99 -4.90
CA VAL A 8 3.24 27.32 -5.83
C VAL A 8 2.48 26.40 -6.77
N TRP A 9 1.57 25.58 -6.23
CA TRP A 9 0.75 24.68 -7.03
C TRP A 9 -0.22 25.42 -7.94
N GLN A 10 -0.90 26.49 -7.49
CA GLN A 10 -1.80 27.26 -8.34
C GLN A 10 -1.10 27.83 -9.58
N ARG A 11 0.13 28.33 -9.42
CA ARG A 11 0.94 28.81 -10.57
C ARG A 11 1.36 27.68 -11.49
N THR A 12 1.79 26.55 -10.92
CA THR A 12 2.17 25.35 -11.68
C THR A 12 0.98 24.78 -12.45
N ALA A 13 -0.18 24.67 -11.80
CA ALA A 13 -1.44 24.20 -12.36
C ALA A 13 -1.89 25.08 -13.54
N ALA A 14 -1.78 26.40 -13.43
CA ALA A 14 -2.12 27.32 -14.53
C ALA A 14 -1.28 27.04 -15.79
N LEU A 15 0.00 26.72 -15.64
CA LEU A 15 0.88 26.35 -16.75
C LEU A 15 0.55 24.95 -17.30
N LEU A 16 0.21 24.00 -16.43
CA LEU A 16 -0.16 22.64 -16.83
C LEU A 16 -1.46 22.60 -17.63
N VAL A 17 -2.46 23.42 -17.29
CA VAL A 17 -3.73 23.52 -18.05
C VAL A 17 -3.48 23.86 -19.51
N GLU A 18 -2.51 24.73 -19.81
CA GLU A 18 -2.21 25.12 -21.19
C GLU A 18 -1.49 24.03 -21.98
N GLN A 19 -0.85 23.06 -21.31
CA GLN A 19 -0.03 22.03 -21.94
C GLN A 19 -0.72 20.66 -22.05
N VAL A 20 -1.83 20.43 -21.34
CA VAL A 20 -2.62 19.18 -21.42
C VAL A 20 -3.98 19.43 -22.04
N SER A 21 -4.62 18.37 -22.55
CA SER A 21 -6.00 18.46 -23.01
C SER A 21 -6.98 18.43 -21.83
N ASP A 22 -8.19 18.97 -22.02
CA ASP A 22 -9.26 18.98 -21.01
C ASP A 22 -9.56 17.58 -20.44
N THR A 23 -9.47 16.54 -21.27
CA THR A 23 -9.67 15.14 -20.84
C THR A 23 -8.57 14.67 -19.88
N VAL A 24 -7.33 15.05 -20.14
CA VAL A 24 -6.20 14.70 -19.26
C VAL A 24 -6.27 15.52 -17.98
N TRP A 25 -6.62 16.80 -18.08
CA TRP A 25 -6.83 17.67 -16.93
C TRP A 25 -7.88 17.09 -15.98
N SER A 26 -9.09 16.83 -16.49
CA SER A 26 -10.21 16.30 -15.70
C SER A 26 -9.91 14.93 -15.08
N SER A 27 -9.19 14.06 -15.78
CA SER A 27 -8.96 12.68 -15.31
C SER A 27 -7.74 12.50 -14.41
N THR A 28 -6.83 13.47 -14.36
CA THR A 28 -5.52 13.29 -13.69
C THR A 28 -5.15 14.46 -12.80
N PHE A 29 -5.38 15.71 -13.20
CA PHE A 29 -4.84 16.89 -12.52
C PHE A 29 -5.87 17.70 -11.74
N GLN A 30 -7.15 17.58 -12.09
CA GLN A 30 -8.22 18.41 -11.54
C GLN A 30 -8.34 18.31 -10.00
N ASP A 31 -8.16 17.11 -9.47
CA ASP A 31 -8.32 16.85 -8.03
C ASP A 31 -6.98 16.85 -7.28
N ILE A 32 -5.88 17.22 -7.95
CA ILE A 32 -4.57 17.36 -7.30
C ILE A 32 -4.47 18.73 -6.63
N HIS A 33 -4.05 18.75 -5.37
CA HIS A 33 -3.83 19.98 -4.61
C HIS A 33 -2.55 19.90 -3.78
N ALA A 34 -1.97 21.05 -3.45
CA ALA A 34 -0.81 21.10 -2.56
C ALA A 34 -1.25 21.17 -1.10
N ASN A 35 -0.61 20.35 -0.26
CA ASN A 35 -0.84 20.32 1.18
C ASN A 35 0.12 21.29 1.89
N GLU A 36 1.40 20.92 1.97
CA GLU A 36 2.42 21.73 2.63
C GLU A 36 3.68 21.90 1.75
N LEU A 37 4.40 22.99 1.98
CA LEU A 37 5.73 23.23 1.44
C LEU A 37 6.70 23.29 2.63
N HIS A 38 7.58 22.30 2.76
CA HIS A 38 8.55 22.20 3.85
C HIS A 38 9.96 22.01 3.28
N ASP A 39 10.93 22.83 3.69
CA ASP A 39 12.35 22.72 3.29
C ASP A 39 12.55 22.46 1.78
N ASP A 40 11.88 23.26 0.94
CA ASP A 40 11.89 23.16 -0.53
C ASP A 40 11.26 21.87 -1.09
N VAL A 41 10.43 21.18 -0.31
CA VAL A 41 9.66 20.01 -0.75
C VAL A 41 8.18 20.36 -0.77
N LEU A 42 7.58 20.33 -1.95
CA LEU A 42 6.15 20.51 -2.16
C LEU A 42 5.46 19.14 -2.20
N THR A 43 4.58 18.91 -1.22
CA THR A 43 3.75 17.71 -1.18
C THR A 43 2.44 17.95 -1.91
N LEU A 44 2.25 17.21 -3.00
CA LEU A 44 1.03 17.19 -3.81
C LEU A 44 0.18 16.00 -3.40
N VAL A 45 -1.04 16.28 -2.99
CA VAL A 45 -2.06 15.29 -2.67
C VAL A 45 -2.80 14.93 -3.96
N VAL A 46 -2.87 13.64 -4.26
CA VAL A 46 -3.55 13.09 -5.43
C VAL A 46 -4.71 12.18 -4.99
N PRO A 47 -5.82 12.13 -5.73
CA PRO A 47 -7.06 11.48 -5.29
C PRO A 47 -6.99 9.94 -5.28
N SER A 48 -6.00 9.33 -5.94
CA SER A 48 -5.85 7.87 -5.96
C SER A 48 -4.45 7.42 -6.38
N GLN A 49 -4.12 6.18 -6.05
CA GLN A 49 -2.88 5.53 -6.51
C GLN A 49 -2.79 5.41 -8.04
N LEU A 50 -3.91 5.28 -8.75
CA LEU A 50 -3.91 5.24 -10.21
C LEU A 50 -3.48 6.58 -10.80
N VAL A 51 -3.95 7.69 -10.23
CA VAL A 51 -3.52 9.04 -10.63
C VAL A 51 -2.05 9.23 -10.30
N ARG A 52 -1.59 8.84 -9.10
CA ARG A 52 -0.17 8.84 -8.73
C ARG A 52 0.69 8.12 -9.76
N GLN A 53 0.32 6.90 -10.12
CA GLN A 53 1.08 6.07 -11.06
C GLN A 53 1.15 6.71 -12.46
N ARG A 54 0.04 7.30 -12.94
CA ARG A 54 0.02 8.03 -14.22
C ARG A 54 0.92 9.26 -14.17
N VAL A 55 0.85 10.01 -13.09
CA VAL A 55 1.70 11.17 -12.87
C VAL A 55 3.16 10.75 -12.87
N GLU A 56 3.56 9.80 -12.02
CA GLU A 56 4.94 9.31 -11.93
C GLU A 56 5.49 8.77 -13.26
N GLN A 57 4.70 7.98 -14.00
CA GLN A 57 5.19 7.32 -15.21
C GLN A 57 5.24 8.22 -16.45
N ARG A 58 4.29 9.15 -16.58
CA ARG A 58 4.07 9.87 -17.84
C ARG A 58 4.26 11.37 -17.71
N TYR A 59 3.84 11.96 -16.60
CA TYR A 59 3.71 13.41 -16.46
C TYR A 59 4.68 14.02 -15.46
N PHE A 60 5.45 13.22 -14.72
CA PHE A 60 6.40 13.70 -13.72
C PHE A 60 7.41 14.72 -14.30
N PRO A 61 8.05 14.47 -15.46
CA PRO A 61 8.97 15.44 -16.05
C PRO A 61 8.29 16.75 -16.47
N MET A 62 6.99 16.67 -16.80
CA MET A 62 6.19 17.82 -17.21
C MET A 62 5.82 18.69 -16.02
N ILE A 63 5.51 18.09 -14.86
CA ILE A 63 5.25 18.82 -13.63
C ILE A 63 6.54 19.48 -13.12
N GLU A 64 7.68 18.77 -13.13
CA GLU A 64 8.98 19.35 -12.75
C GLU A 64 9.33 20.57 -13.61
N ALA A 65 9.14 20.49 -14.93
CA ALA A 65 9.34 21.61 -15.83
C ALA A 65 8.39 22.79 -15.51
N ALA A 66 7.10 22.50 -15.28
CA ALA A 66 6.12 23.53 -14.94
C ALA A 66 6.41 24.22 -13.61
N VAL A 67 6.96 23.52 -12.61
CA VAL A 67 7.38 24.09 -11.32
C VAL A 67 8.59 25.00 -11.49
N ALA A 68 9.56 24.59 -12.31
CA ALA A 68 10.71 25.42 -12.65
C ALA A 68 10.29 26.71 -13.38
N ASP A 69 9.38 26.58 -14.37
CA ASP A 69 8.83 27.71 -15.13
C ASP A 69 7.96 28.63 -14.26
N ALA A 70 7.31 28.10 -13.22
CA ALA A 70 6.58 28.88 -12.22
C ALA A 70 7.50 29.72 -11.30
N GLY A 71 8.82 29.57 -11.43
CA GLY A 71 9.85 30.33 -10.69
C GLY A 71 10.37 29.62 -9.44
N PHE A 72 10.13 28.31 -9.30
CA PHE A 72 10.50 27.52 -8.13
C PHE A 72 11.41 26.32 -8.48
N PRO A 73 12.56 26.53 -9.17
CA PRO A 73 13.39 25.43 -9.66
C PRO A 73 14.05 24.59 -8.56
N GLU A 74 14.12 25.11 -7.33
CA GLU A 74 14.71 24.39 -6.19
C GLU A 74 13.70 23.49 -5.46
N VAL A 75 12.41 23.58 -5.82
CA VAL A 75 11.34 22.83 -5.17
C VAL A 75 11.28 21.40 -5.70
N ARG A 76 11.39 20.43 -4.79
CA ARG A 76 11.19 19.00 -5.05
C ARG A 76 9.74 18.62 -4.85
N LEU A 77 9.26 17.65 -5.64
CA LEU A 77 7.88 17.18 -5.60
C LEU A 77 7.77 15.83 -4.89
N ILE A 78 6.85 15.74 -3.93
CA ILE A 78 6.41 14.47 -3.34
C ILE A 78 4.92 14.30 -3.66
N LEU A 79 4.54 13.09 -4.07
CA LEU A 79 3.15 12.73 -4.32
C LEU A 79 2.63 11.92 -3.14
N GLU A 80 1.62 12.46 -2.46
CA GLU A 80 0.88 11.82 -1.39
C GLU A 80 -0.53 11.48 -1.89
N VAL A 81 -1.11 10.37 -1.47
CA VAL A 81 -2.46 9.98 -1.91
C VAL A 81 -3.46 10.37 -0.83
N GLU A 82 -4.51 11.10 -1.19
CA GLU A 82 -5.65 11.34 -0.30
C GLU A 82 -6.39 10.01 -0.13
N ILE A 83 -6.26 9.40 1.05
CA ILE A 83 -7.07 8.27 1.44
C ILE A 83 -8.28 8.88 2.14
N ASP A 84 -9.38 9.04 1.40
CA ASP A 84 -10.67 9.37 1.99
C ASP A 84 -11.05 8.24 2.96
N ASP A 85 -10.96 8.51 4.25
CA ASP A 85 -11.33 7.61 5.35
C ASP A 85 -12.86 7.53 5.49
N VAL A 86 -13.55 7.38 4.35
CA VAL A 86 -14.98 7.09 4.29
C VAL A 86 -15.14 5.64 4.69
N ARG A 87 -15.41 5.41 5.98
CA ARG A 87 -15.95 4.12 6.44
C ARG A 87 -17.19 3.78 5.62
N PRO A 88 -17.18 2.72 4.79
CA PRO A 88 -18.40 2.27 4.13
C PRO A 88 -19.35 1.72 5.19
N ASP A 89 -20.63 2.09 5.12
CA ASP A 89 -21.71 1.33 5.76
C ASP A 89 -21.57 -0.16 5.36
N PRO A 90 -21.93 -1.13 6.23
CA PRO A 90 -21.52 -2.54 6.08
C PRO A 90 -22.23 -3.30 4.95
N ASP A 91 -22.74 -2.61 3.93
CA ASP A 91 -23.41 -3.18 2.76
C ASP A 91 -22.90 -2.55 1.45
N ASP A 92 -21.59 -2.37 1.33
CA ASP A 92 -20.92 -2.59 0.05
C ASP A 92 -19.42 -2.79 0.30
N GLY A 93 -18.85 -3.74 -0.42
CA GLY A 93 -17.48 -4.17 -0.19
C GLY A 93 -16.48 -3.03 -0.36
N LEU A 94 -15.52 -2.94 0.57
CA LEU A 94 -14.07 -2.99 0.39
C LEU A 94 -13.35 -2.23 1.52
N THR A 95 -12.08 -1.93 1.34
CA THR A 95 -10.88 -2.31 2.10
C THR A 95 -10.58 -1.61 3.42
N VAL A 96 -9.94 -2.34 4.35
CA VAL A 96 -9.28 -1.78 5.54
C VAL A 96 -7.81 -1.49 5.21
N ASP A 97 -7.41 -0.27 5.54
CA ASP A 97 -6.07 0.30 5.50
C ASP A 97 -5.06 -0.50 6.34
N LEU A 98 -3.84 -0.58 5.83
CA LEU A 98 -2.69 -1.19 6.50
C LEU A 98 -1.62 -0.11 6.63
N THR A 99 -1.71 0.67 7.70
CA THR A 99 -0.71 1.67 8.05
C THR A 99 0.58 0.97 8.50
N ASP A 100 1.68 1.32 7.85
CA ASP A 100 3.06 0.94 8.18
C ASP A 100 3.47 1.36 9.60
N PRO A 101 4.46 0.69 10.20
CA PRO A 101 5.45 1.44 10.96
C PRO A 101 6.90 1.15 10.52
N ASP A 102 7.57 2.24 10.14
CA ASP A 102 8.98 2.62 10.36
C ASP A 102 10.11 1.58 10.09
N PRO A 103 11.04 1.85 9.14
CA PRO A 103 12.17 0.97 8.84
C PRO A 103 13.34 1.01 9.86
N ALA A 104 13.22 1.67 11.01
CA ALA A 104 14.37 1.95 11.90
C ALA A 104 14.34 1.30 13.29
N ALA A 105 14.24 -0.04 13.41
CA ALA A 105 14.61 -0.71 14.69
C ALA A 105 14.93 -2.21 14.58
N VAL A 106 15.84 -2.63 13.68
CA VAL A 106 16.44 -3.97 13.82
C VAL A 106 17.50 -3.93 14.94
N ARG A 107 17.06 -4.07 16.20
CA ARG A 107 17.95 -4.49 17.28
C ARG A 107 17.85 -6.00 17.45
N PRO A 108 18.97 -6.75 17.46
CA PRO A 108 18.93 -8.17 17.76
C PRO A 108 18.61 -8.34 19.24
N LEU A 109 17.39 -8.78 19.54
CA LEU A 109 17.02 -9.19 20.89
C LEU A 109 17.60 -10.57 21.14
N SER A 110 18.52 -10.65 22.11
CA SER A 110 19.02 -11.91 22.64
C SER A 110 17.89 -12.70 23.30
N PRO A 111 17.92 -14.04 23.30
CA PRO A 111 16.81 -14.85 23.82
C PRO A 111 16.79 -14.76 25.35
N THR A 112 15.79 -14.08 25.89
CA THR A 112 15.40 -14.22 27.29
C THR A 112 14.29 -15.27 27.36
N SER A 113 14.55 -16.32 28.12
CA SER A 113 13.60 -17.38 28.45
C SER A 113 12.41 -16.80 29.22
N ALA A 114 11.21 -16.89 28.66
CA ALA A 114 9.94 -16.77 29.36
C ALA A 114 8.86 -17.53 28.57
N GLU A 115 8.20 -18.46 29.29
CA GLU A 115 7.02 -19.27 28.98
C GLU A 115 6.55 -19.36 27.52
N GLU A 116 6.64 -20.58 26.96
CA GLU A 116 6.00 -20.96 25.71
C GLU A 116 4.48 -20.72 25.78
N PRO A 117 3.92 -19.76 25.01
CA PRO A 117 2.49 -19.74 24.78
C PRO A 117 2.18 -20.95 23.91
N ALA A 118 1.16 -21.73 24.29
CA ALA A 118 0.72 -22.89 23.54
C ALA A 118 0.42 -22.50 22.09
N LEU A 119 1.37 -22.80 21.21
CA LEU A 119 1.24 -22.66 19.77
C LEU A 119 0.11 -23.59 19.34
N SER A 120 -1.02 -23.04 18.92
CA SER A 120 -2.02 -23.82 18.18
C SER A 120 -1.29 -24.45 16.99
N PRO A 121 -1.09 -25.78 16.96
CA PRO A 121 -0.37 -26.40 15.87
C PRO A 121 -1.18 -26.11 14.62
N ILE A 122 -0.57 -25.48 13.62
CA ILE A 122 -1.12 -25.54 12.27
C ILE A 122 -1.09 -27.03 11.94
N GLY A 123 -2.23 -27.70 12.09
CA GLY A 123 -2.40 -29.11 11.75
C GLY A 123 -1.96 -29.36 10.30
N PRO A 124 -1.84 -30.62 9.86
CA PRO A 124 -1.35 -30.93 8.51
C PRO A 124 -2.04 -30.03 7.47
N PRO A 125 -1.26 -29.30 6.65
CA PRO A 125 -1.78 -28.16 5.91
C PRO A 125 -2.79 -28.64 4.86
N ARG A 126 -4.07 -28.49 5.17
CA ARG A 126 -5.17 -28.81 4.23
C ARG A 126 -5.23 -27.81 3.08
N TYR A 127 -4.66 -26.63 3.29
CA TYR A 127 -4.72 -25.50 2.37
C TYR A 127 -3.29 -25.06 2.02
N THR A 128 -2.83 -25.45 0.83
CA THR A 128 -1.51 -25.14 0.28
C THR A 128 -1.65 -24.39 -1.04
N PHE A 129 -0.58 -23.77 -1.53
CA PHE A 129 -0.62 -23.13 -2.85
C PHE A 129 -0.92 -24.15 -3.96
N ASP A 130 -0.41 -25.37 -3.86
CA ASP A 130 -0.63 -26.43 -4.85
C ASP A 130 -2.10 -26.86 -4.98
N SER A 131 -2.87 -26.79 -3.88
CA SER A 131 -4.30 -27.12 -3.89
C SER A 131 -5.21 -25.93 -4.22
N PHE A 132 -4.64 -24.73 -4.44
CA PHE A 132 -5.40 -23.54 -4.78
C PHE A 132 -5.64 -23.43 -6.28
N VAL A 133 -6.92 -23.37 -6.70
CA VAL A 133 -7.28 -23.24 -8.12
C VAL A 133 -7.13 -21.79 -8.58
N ILE A 134 -6.18 -21.55 -9.49
CA ILE A 134 -5.90 -20.23 -10.03
C ILE A 134 -6.79 -19.94 -11.24
N GLY A 135 -7.48 -18.80 -11.22
CA GLY A 135 -8.28 -18.25 -12.31
C GLY A 135 -7.99 -16.77 -12.54
N ALA A 136 -8.58 -16.18 -13.58
CA ALA A 136 -8.34 -14.76 -13.91
C ALA A 136 -8.68 -13.80 -12.75
N SER A 137 -9.74 -14.11 -11.98
CA SER A 137 -10.22 -13.28 -10.87
C SER A 137 -9.38 -13.37 -9.59
N ASN A 138 -8.59 -14.43 -9.39
CA ASN A 138 -7.82 -14.65 -8.15
C ASN A 138 -6.30 -14.73 -8.38
N ARG A 139 -5.85 -14.62 -9.65
CA ARG A 139 -4.43 -14.68 -10.04
C ARG A 139 -3.59 -13.64 -9.31
N PHE A 140 -4.10 -12.42 -9.17
CA PHE A 140 -3.38 -11.34 -8.49
C PHE A 140 -3.21 -11.66 -6.99
N ALA A 141 -4.29 -12.05 -6.31
CA ALA A 141 -4.26 -12.42 -4.89
C ALA A 141 -3.32 -13.61 -4.63
N HIS A 142 -3.35 -14.62 -5.51
CA HIS A 142 -2.43 -15.75 -5.45
C HIS A 142 -0.97 -15.32 -5.61
N ALA A 143 -0.66 -14.47 -6.59
CA ALA A 143 0.70 -13.98 -6.82
C ALA A 143 1.22 -13.12 -5.65
N ALA A 144 0.36 -12.28 -5.07
CA ALA A 144 0.71 -11.49 -3.88
C ALA A 144 0.99 -12.40 -2.67
N ALA A 145 0.13 -13.39 -2.43
CA ALA A 145 0.32 -14.38 -1.35
C ALA A 145 1.62 -15.18 -1.53
N LEU A 146 1.93 -15.63 -2.75
CA LEU A 146 3.19 -16.32 -3.03
C LEU A 146 4.40 -15.43 -2.76
N SER A 147 4.36 -14.16 -3.19
CA SER A 147 5.45 -13.20 -2.94
C SER A 147 5.72 -12.97 -1.45
N VAL A 148 4.67 -12.98 -0.61
CA VAL A 148 4.80 -12.86 0.85
C VAL A 148 5.36 -14.14 1.47
N ALA A 149 4.94 -15.32 0.97
CA ALA A 149 5.47 -16.59 1.45
C ALA A 149 6.95 -16.79 1.09
N GLU A 150 7.40 -16.32 -0.07
CA GLU A 150 8.81 -16.41 -0.49
C GLU A 150 9.69 -15.36 0.18
N THR A 151 9.19 -14.12 0.29
CA THR A 151 9.94 -12.97 0.80
C THR A 151 9.06 -12.13 1.73
N PRO A 152 8.81 -12.59 2.97
CA PRO A 152 7.96 -11.85 3.90
C PRO A 152 8.57 -10.49 4.23
N GLY A 153 7.73 -9.46 4.36
CA GLY A 153 8.18 -8.13 4.74
C GLY A 153 8.79 -7.29 3.62
N ARG A 154 9.04 -7.86 2.42
CA ARG A 154 9.72 -7.14 1.33
C ARG A 154 8.79 -6.38 0.41
N ARG A 155 8.01 -7.11 -0.40
CA ARG A 155 7.17 -6.50 -1.44
C ARG A 155 5.82 -6.04 -0.89
N TYR A 156 5.31 -6.79 0.09
CA TYR A 156 4.07 -6.49 0.77
C TYR A 156 4.31 -6.67 2.26
N ASN A 157 4.13 -5.57 3.00
CA ASN A 157 3.98 -5.58 4.43
C ASN A 157 3.10 -4.39 4.80
N PRO A 158 1.88 -4.62 5.29
CA PRO A 158 1.19 -5.91 5.41
C PRO A 158 0.57 -6.39 4.08
N LEU A 159 0.05 -7.62 4.03
CA LEU A 159 -0.77 -8.13 2.93
C LEU A 159 -2.22 -8.27 3.39
N PHE A 160 -3.13 -7.54 2.75
CA PHE A 160 -4.56 -7.62 3.00
C PHE A 160 -5.29 -8.32 1.86
N VAL A 161 -6.04 -9.39 2.15
CA VAL A 161 -6.82 -10.14 1.16
C VAL A 161 -8.30 -10.08 1.52
N TYR A 162 -9.09 -9.50 0.62
CA TYR A 162 -10.54 -9.33 0.78
C TYR A 162 -11.35 -10.03 -0.32
N GLY A 163 -12.65 -10.11 -0.12
CA GLY A 163 -13.60 -10.66 -1.09
C GLY A 163 -14.77 -11.37 -0.41
N GLY A 164 -15.80 -11.73 -1.20
CA GLY A 164 -16.96 -12.49 -0.72
C GLY A 164 -16.61 -13.85 -0.07
N ALA A 165 -17.61 -14.46 0.56
CA ALA A 165 -17.47 -15.79 1.15
C ALA A 165 -17.08 -16.83 0.07
N GLY A 166 -16.23 -17.79 0.43
CA GLY A 166 -15.85 -18.88 -0.48
C GLY A 166 -14.82 -18.53 -1.58
N LEU A 167 -14.33 -17.29 -1.66
CA LEU A 167 -13.34 -16.89 -2.68
C LEU A 167 -11.89 -17.26 -2.35
N GLY A 168 -11.66 -18.06 -1.30
CA GLY A 168 -10.34 -18.61 -1.00
C GLY A 168 -9.43 -17.76 -0.10
N LYS A 169 -9.96 -16.72 0.59
CA LYS A 169 -9.19 -15.88 1.54
C LYS A 169 -8.46 -16.70 2.61
N THR A 170 -9.20 -17.57 3.31
CA THR A 170 -8.66 -18.46 4.35
C THR A 170 -7.64 -19.43 3.77
N HIS A 171 -7.88 -19.92 2.56
CA HIS A 171 -6.95 -20.81 1.85
C HIS A 171 -5.63 -20.09 1.60
N LEU A 172 -5.66 -18.88 1.03
CA LEU A 172 -4.46 -18.11 0.74
C LEU A 172 -3.67 -17.78 2.02
N LEU A 173 -4.34 -17.35 3.09
CA LEU A 173 -3.68 -17.07 4.38
C LEU A 173 -2.97 -18.30 4.95
N GLN A 174 -3.64 -19.46 4.94
CA GLN A 174 -3.04 -20.69 5.45
C GLN A 174 -1.96 -21.24 4.50
N ALA A 175 -2.09 -21.04 3.20
CA ALA A 175 -1.09 -21.41 2.22
C ALA A 175 0.21 -20.61 2.38
N ILE A 176 0.14 -19.31 2.73
CA ILE A 176 1.32 -18.50 3.07
C ILE A 176 2.06 -19.13 4.26
N ALA A 177 1.34 -19.41 5.34
CA ALA A 177 1.92 -20.02 6.54
C ALA A 177 2.55 -21.39 6.23
N ALA A 178 1.83 -22.26 5.51
CA ALA A 178 2.31 -23.58 5.12
C ALA A 178 3.55 -23.50 4.22
N GLY A 179 3.54 -22.63 3.21
CA GLY A 179 4.66 -22.42 2.30
C GLY A 179 5.89 -21.89 3.02
N TYR A 180 5.71 -20.92 3.93
CA TYR A 180 6.81 -20.35 4.69
C TYR A 180 7.43 -21.36 5.67
N CYS A 181 6.60 -22.11 6.41
CA CYS A 181 7.07 -23.18 7.32
C CYS A 181 7.77 -24.31 6.58
N HIS A 182 7.32 -24.64 5.36
CA HIS A 182 7.97 -25.67 4.52
C HIS A 182 9.37 -25.23 4.09
N ALA A 183 9.51 -23.97 3.66
CA ALA A 183 10.80 -23.41 3.25
C ALA A 183 11.76 -23.14 4.42
N HIS A 184 11.21 -22.88 5.62
CA HIS A 184 11.99 -22.52 6.82
C HIS A 184 11.60 -23.41 8.01
N PRO A 185 12.14 -24.65 8.10
CA PRO A 185 11.92 -25.53 9.24
C PRO A 185 12.53 -24.92 10.51
N GLY A 186 11.70 -24.29 11.34
CA GLY A 186 12.12 -23.55 12.54
C GLY A 186 11.69 -22.08 12.57
N ALA A 187 11.01 -21.60 11.52
CA ALA A 187 10.34 -20.31 11.57
C ALA A 187 9.17 -20.31 12.56
N PHE A 188 8.98 -19.19 13.25
CA PHE A 188 7.82 -18.96 14.10
C PHE A 188 6.71 -18.28 13.29
N VAL A 189 5.58 -18.97 13.12
CA VAL A 189 4.41 -18.46 12.42
C VAL A 189 3.19 -18.56 13.35
N ARG A 190 2.48 -17.45 13.54
CA ARG A 190 1.22 -17.41 14.30
C ARG A 190 0.06 -17.25 13.34
N TYR A 191 -0.91 -18.15 13.43
CA TYR A 191 -2.20 -18.05 12.75
C TYR A 191 -3.28 -17.92 13.83
N ILE A 192 -4.03 -16.82 13.79
CA ILE A 192 -5.08 -16.50 14.77
C ILE A 192 -6.31 -16.02 14.03
N SER A 193 -7.50 -16.37 14.55
CA SER A 193 -8.75 -15.80 14.03
C SER A 193 -8.98 -14.39 14.59
N GLY A 194 -9.76 -13.55 13.91
CA GLY A 194 -10.10 -12.22 14.43
C GLY A 194 -10.89 -12.26 15.74
N GLU A 195 -11.70 -13.31 15.93
CA GLU A 195 -12.42 -13.57 17.18
C GLU A 195 -11.45 -13.89 18.32
N GLU A 196 -10.48 -14.76 18.08
CA GLU A 196 -9.46 -15.14 19.06
C GLU A 196 -8.55 -13.94 19.40
N PHE A 197 -8.19 -13.12 18.41
CA PHE A 197 -7.39 -11.91 18.62
C PHE A 197 -8.11 -10.86 19.50
N THR A 198 -9.43 -10.75 19.40
CA THR A 198 -10.21 -9.76 20.18
C THR A 198 -10.49 -10.23 21.61
N ASN A 199 -10.44 -11.54 21.86
CA ASN A 199 -10.76 -12.15 23.15
C ASN A 199 -9.51 -12.39 24.04
N GLU A 200 -8.29 -12.08 23.55
CA GLU A 200 -7.04 -12.01 24.34
C GLU A 200 -6.87 -10.63 25.00
#